data_AF-A0A936BFH4-F1
#
_entry.id   AF-A0A936BFH4-F1
#
_cell.length_a   1.000
_cell.length_b   1.000
_cell.length_c   1.000
_cell.angle_alpha   90.00
_cell.angle_beta   90.00
_cell.angle_gamma   90.00
#
_symmetry.space_group_name_H-M   'P 1'
#
loop_
_entity.id
_entity.type
_entity.pdbx_description
1 polymer ?
#
loop_
_entity_poly.entity_id
_entity_poly.type
_entity_poly.pdbx_seq_one_letter_code
_entity_poly.pdbx_strand_id
1 'polypeptide(L)'
;MYGLIGKMLAVAGQRDALAAILLDGVAGMPGCHSYIIAEDPSDENALWITEVWDSQASHEASLTLPSVQQAIAKGRPLIAGFGERFITTPIGGQAVSFFSLFLFSFSLPRGVFPPPLAPSPPPPPFPLSLPPLPPFSASFFSFPPPPPSLFFPLPPFPSPLPPPAGARGPPGLITT
;
A
#
# COMPACT_ATOMS: atom_id res chain seq x y z
N MET A 1 1.96 9.55 13.42
CA MET A 1 2.65 8.52 12.62
C MET A 1 2.35 7.14 13.20
N TYR A 2 2.06 6.20 12.32
CA TYR A 2 1.73 4.81 12.63
C TYR A 2 2.57 3.90 11.73
N GLY A 3 3.28 2.95 12.32
CA GLY A 3 4.09 2.00 11.56
C GLY A 3 3.62 0.57 11.77
N LEU A 4 3.81 -0.26 10.75
CA LEU A 4 3.48 -1.68 10.79
C LEU A 4 4.62 -2.48 10.20
N ILE A 5 5.00 -3.56 10.88
CA ILE A 5 5.95 -4.56 10.37
C ILE A 5 5.21 -5.90 10.42
N GLY A 6 4.98 -6.51 9.27
CA GLY A 6 4.27 -7.77 9.14
C GLY A 6 5.08 -8.80 8.37
N LYS A 7 4.98 -10.06 8.79
CA LYS A 7 5.46 -11.21 8.02
C LYS A 7 4.26 -11.94 7.40
N MET A 8 4.29 -12.14 6.10
CA MET A 8 3.34 -12.99 5.37
C MET A 8 4.05 -14.22 4.85
N LEU A 9 3.39 -15.37 4.91
CA LEU A 9 3.87 -16.62 4.34
C LEU A 9 3.05 -16.92 3.09
N ALA A 10 3.72 -16.99 1.94
CA ALA A 10 3.12 -17.40 0.69
C ALA A 10 2.95 -18.93 0.64
N VAL A 11 2.04 -19.39 -0.22
CA VAL A 11 2.02 -20.78 -0.67
C VAL A 11 3.34 -21.09 -1.39
N ALA A 12 3.83 -22.32 -1.24
CA ALA A 12 5.09 -22.76 -1.84
C ALA A 12 5.19 -22.38 -3.33
N GLY A 13 6.27 -21.69 -3.70
CA GLY A 13 6.52 -21.23 -5.07
C GLY A 13 5.68 -20.04 -5.55
N GLN A 14 4.85 -19.44 -4.70
CA GLN A 14 3.98 -18.30 -5.04
C GLN A 14 4.44 -16.96 -4.43
N ARG A 15 5.59 -16.94 -3.75
CA ARG A 15 6.11 -15.74 -3.06
C ARG A 15 6.21 -14.54 -4.01
N ASP A 16 6.82 -14.72 -5.17
CA ASP A 16 7.07 -13.62 -6.11
C ASP A 16 5.76 -13.13 -6.75
N ALA A 17 4.82 -14.04 -7.01
CA ALA A 17 3.49 -13.70 -7.51
C ALA A 17 2.69 -12.89 -6.47
N LEU A 18 2.77 -13.28 -5.19
CA LEU A 18 2.16 -12.53 -4.09
C LEU A 18 2.82 -11.15 -3.95
N ALA A 19 4.15 -11.06 -4.02
CA ALA A 19 4.88 -9.79 -3.95
C ALA A 19 4.45 -8.83 -5.07
N ALA A 20 4.32 -9.31 -6.30
CA ALA A 20 3.86 -8.50 -7.44
C ALA A 20 2.44 -7.95 -7.21
N ILE A 21 1.51 -8.79 -6.75
CA ILE A 21 0.12 -8.36 -6.46
C ILE A 21 0.09 -7.28 -5.37
N LEU A 22 0.89 -7.45 -4.31
CA LEU A 22 0.96 -6.48 -3.23
C LEU A 22 1.53 -5.14 -3.74
N LEU A 23 2.63 -5.16 -4.50
CA LEU A 23 3.23 -3.95 -5.08
C LEU A 23 2.27 -3.20 -6.02
N ASP A 24 1.52 -3.92 -6.85
CA ASP A 24 0.54 -3.33 -7.76
C ASP A 24 -0.64 -2.69 -7.02
N GLY A 25 -1.05 -3.29 -5.89
CA GLY A 25 -2.22 -2.87 -5.12
C GLY A 25 -2.02 -1.63 -4.24
N VAL A 26 -0.77 -1.36 -3.85
CA VAL A 26 -0.43 -0.38 -2.81
C VAL A 26 0.02 0.98 -3.35
N ALA A 27 0.05 1.15 -4.68
CA ALA A 27 0.37 2.43 -5.28
C ALA A 27 -0.72 3.49 -4.99
N GLY A 28 -0.30 4.67 -4.54
CA GLY A 28 -1.18 5.84 -4.42
C GLY A 28 -2.14 5.83 -3.23
N MET A 29 -1.85 5.09 -2.16
CA MET A 29 -2.67 5.09 -0.95
C MET A 29 -2.50 6.40 -0.16
N PRO A 30 -3.57 7.19 0.06
CA PRO A 30 -3.47 8.44 0.80
C PRO A 30 -2.97 8.23 2.24
N GLY A 31 -1.97 9.00 2.63
CA GLY A 31 -1.35 8.93 3.96
C GLY A 31 -0.40 7.75 4.17
N CYS A 32 -0.08 6.98 3.12
CA CYS A 32 1.04 6.05 3.12
C CYS A 32 2.32 6.78 2.67
N HIS A 33 3.36 6.76 3.51
CA HIS A 33 4.66 7.35 3.17
C HIS A 33 5.66 6.33 2.67
N SER A 34 5.56 5.09 3.15
CA SER A 34 6.45 4.00 2.80
C SER A 34 5.68 2.70 2.86
N TYR A 35 5.84 1.88 1.83
CA TYR A 35 5.33 0.52 1.75
C TYR A 35 6.41 -0.32 1.09
N ILE A 36 7.14 -1.10 1.87
CA ILE A 36 8.28 -1.88 1.39
C ILE A 36 7.96 -3.35 1.59
N ILE A 37 8.14 -4.10 0.52
CA ILE A 37 8.05 -5.56 0.50
C ILE A 37 9.46 -6.09 0.31
N ALA A 38 9.87 -6.99 1.19
CA ALA A 38 11.18 -7.62 1.17
C ALA A 38 11.05 -9.13 1.29
N GLU A 39 11.93 -9.86 0.61
CA GLU A 39 12.06 -11.30 0.78
C GLU A 39 12.79 -11.63 2.08
N ASP A 40 12.40 -12.73 2.73
CA ASP A 40 13.19 -13.29 3.82
C ASP A 40 14.28 -14.23 3.26
N PRO A 41 15.58 -13.96 3.46
CA PRO A 41 16.64 -14.84 2.98
C PRO A 41 16.68 -16.19 3.70
N SER A 42 16.02 -16.30 4.85
CA SER A 42 15.95 -17.54 5.65
C SER A 42 14.71 -18.40 5.36
N ASP A 43 13.74 -17.88 4.60
CA ASP A 43 12.50 -18.56 4.27
C ASP A 43 12.01 -18.17 2.87
N GLU A 44 12.12 -19.12 1.93
CA GLU A 44 11.77 -18.94 0.52
C GLU A 44 10.29 -18.60 0.28
N ASN A 45 9.43 -18.76 1.28
CA ASN A 45 8.00 -18.46 1.18
C ASN A 45 7.62 -17.18 1.93
N ALA A 46 8.54 -16.57 2.68
CA ALA A 46 8.20 -15.42 3.50
C ALA A 46 8.46 -14.07 2.82
N LEU A 47 7.54 -13.14 3.08
CA LEU A 47 7.64 -11.73 2.75
C LEU A 47 7.54 -10.89 4.01
N TRP A 48 8.44 -9.93 4.14
CA TRP A 48 8.40 -8.85 5.12
C TRP A 48 7.75 -7.62 4.50
N ILE A 49 6.77 -7.08 5.19
CA ILE A 49 6.04 -5.87 4.80
C ILE A 49 6.28 -4.83 5.87
N THR A 50 6.85 -3.69 5.48
CA THR A 50 7.13 -2.58 6.38
C THR A 50 6.44 -1.33 5.86
N GLU A 51 5.60 -0.76 6.72
CA GLU A 51 4.69 0.31 6.35
C GLU A 51 4.82 1.49 7.30
N VAL A 52 4.73 2.70 6.74
CA VAL A 52 4.71 3.96 7.49
C VAL A 52 3.55 4.80 7.00
N TRP A 53 2.70 5.19 7.94
CA TRP A 53 1.46 5.92 7.72
C TRP A 53 1.40 7.20 8.56
N ASP A 54 0.65 8.18 8.08
CA ASP A 54 0.29 9.39 8.83
C ASP A 54 -0.37 9.01 10.18
N SER A 55 -1.35 8.11 10.12
CA SER A 55 -2.17 7.67 11.24
C SER A 55 -2.70 6.26 11.04
N GLN A 56 -3.17 5.64 12.12
CA GLN A 56 -3.86 4.35 12.05
C GLN A 56 -5.15 4.45 11.20
N ALA A 57 -5.88 5.57 11.28
CA ALA A 57 -7.08 5.79 10.48
C ALA A 57 -6.79 5.83 8.98
N SER A 58 -5.64 6.40 8.57
CA SER A 58 -5.20 6.40 7.16
C SER A 58 -4.94 4.98 6.66
N HIS A 59 -4.29 4.14 7.48
CA HIS A 59 -4.10 2.72 7.17
C HIS A 59 -5.44 1.99 7.05
N GLU A 60 -6.35 2.16 8.01
CA GLU A 60 -7.68 1.53 7.95
C GLU A 60 -8.50 1.98 6.73
N ALA A 61 -8.47 3.27 6.40
CA ALA A 61 -9.14 3.80 5.23
C ALA A 61 -8.59 3.21 3.92
N SER A 62 -7.28 2.94 3.86
CA SER A 62 -6.66 2.34 2.67
C SER A 62 -7.25 0.98 2.29
N LEU A 63 -7.71 0.19 3.27
CA LEU A 63 -8.32 -1.13 3.05
C LEU A 63 -9.67 -1.07 2.31
N THR A 64 -10.26 0.13 2.22
CA THR A 64 -11.50 0.38 1.49
C THR A 64 -11.27 0.80 0.03
N LEU A 65 -10.02 1.08 -0.35
CA LEU A 65 -9.68 1.48 -1.70
C LEU A 65 -9.88 0.32 -2.69
N PRO A 66 -10.47 0.56 -3.88
CA PRO A 66 -10.70 -0.49 -4.86
C PRO A 66 -9.45 -1.25 -5.28
N SER A 67 -8.31 -0.56 -5.46
CA SER A 67 -7.03 -1.17 -5.82
C SER A 67 -6.55 -2.14 -4.74
N VAL A 68 -6.63 -1.73 -3.48
CA VAL A 68 -6.24 -2.53 -2.31
C VAL A 68 -7.17 -3.73 -2.16
N GLN A 69 -8.49 -3.55 -2.31
CA GLN A 69 -9.45 -4.66 -2.26
C GLN A 69 -9.23 -5.68 -3.37
N GLN A 70 -8.91 -5.23 -4.58
CA GLN A 70 -8.56 -6.12 -5.70
C GLN A 70 -7.26 -6.89 -5.42
N ALA A 71 -6.26 -6.23 -4.86
CA ALA A 71 -5.02 -6.88 -4.47
C ALA A 71 -5.23 -7.91 -3.36
N ILE A 72 -6.04 -7.59 -2.34
CA ILE A 72 -6.44 -8.54 -1.28
C ILE A 72 -7.15 -9.74 -1.90
N ALA A 73 -8.09 -9.51 -2.83
CA ALA A 73 -8.83 -10.60 -3.49
C ALA A 73 -7.91 -11.53 -4.30
N LYS A 74 -6.93 -10.98 -5.02
CA LYS A 74 -5.95 -11.74 -5.80
C LYS A 74 -4.88 -12.43 -4.95
N GLY A 75 -4.43 -11.75 -3.88
CA GLY A 75 -3.32 -12.21 -3.04
C GLY A 75 -3.74 -13.23 -2.00
N ARG A 76 -4.94 -13.11 -1.42
CA ARG A 76 -5.42 -14.01 -0.34
C ARG A 76 -5.33 -15.51 -0.65
N PRO A 77 -5.64 -16.00 -1.87
CA PRO A 77 -5.43 -17.41 -2.23
C PRO A 77 -3.96 -17.87 -2.23
N LEU A 78 -3.01 -16.93 -2.33
CA LEU A 78 -1.57 -17.20 -2.35
C LEU A 78 -0.94 -17.12 -0.97
N ILE A 79 -1.70 -16.82 0.09
CA ILE A 79 -1.20 -16.70 1.46
C ILE A 79 -1.42 -18.04 2.19
N ALA A 80 -0.34 -18.68 2.60
CA ALA A 80 -0.36 -19.87 3.45
C ALA A 80 -0.56 -19.52 4.93
N GLY A 81 -0.15 -18.32 5.35
CA GLY A 81 -0.34 -17.86 6.72
C GLY A 81 0.25 -16.47 7.00
N PHE A 82 0.12 -16.04 8.25
CA PHE A 82 0.70 -14.80 8.76
C PHE A 82 1.68 -15.15 9.87
N GLY A 83 2.86 -14.53 9.83
CA GLY A 83 3.87 -14.62 10.88
C GLY A 83 3.73 -13.47 11.88
N GLU A 84 4.86 -12.86 12.23
CA GLU A 84 4.90 -11.78 13.19
C GLU A 84 4.18 -10.51 12.70
N ARG A 85 3.62 -9.76 13.65
CA ARG A 85 3.04 -8.44 13.40
C ARG A 85 3.38 -7.49 14.54
N PHE A 86 4.02 -6.38 14.20
CA PHE A 86 4.40 -5.34 15.14
C PHE A 86 3.83 -4.00 14.72
N ILE A 87 3.31 -3.27 15.70
CA ILE A 87 2.95 -1.85 15.56
C ILE A 87 4.14 -1.04 16.07
N THR A 88 4.53 -0.01 15.32
CA THR A 88 5.65 0.86 15.65
C THR A 88 5.23 2.32 15.62
N THR A 89 6.05 3.19 16.23
CA THR A 89 5.94 4.65 16.11
C THR A 89 7.18 5.16 15.38
N PRO A 90 7.11 5.36 14.05
CA PRO A 90 8.24 5.83 13.27
C PRO A 90 8.72 7.21 13.75
N ILE A 91 10.03 7.35 13.98
CA ILE A 91 10.66 8.60 14.41
C ILE A 91 11.31 9.34 13.21
N GLY A 92 11.80 8.60 12.23
CA GLY A 92 12.42 9.14 11.01
C GLY A 92 12.97 8.02 10.12
N GLY A 93 13.38 8.35 8.91
CA GLY A 93 13.92 7.42 7.92
C GLY A 93 14.13 8.05 6.56
N GLN A 94 14.79 7.33 5.65
CA GLN A 94 14.90 7.70 4.23
C GLN A 94 14.09 6.71 3.40
N ALA A 95 13.32 7.21 2.44
CA ALA A 95 12.56 6.36 1.54
C ALA A 95 13.51 5.60 0.60
N VAL A 96 13.26 4.30 0.40
CA VAL A 96 13.90 3.51 -0.65
C VAL A 96 13.22 3.85 -1.97
N SER A 97 13.94 4.48 -2.88
CA SER A 97 13.49 4.70 -4.25
C SER A 97 14.23 3.73 -5.16
N PHE A 98 13.48 2.82 -5.78
CA PHE A 98 14.00 2.02 -6.88
C PHE A 98 13.73 2.77 -8.18
N PHE A 99 14.77 3.39 -8.73
CA PHE A 99 14.72 3.90 -10.09
C PHE A 99 14.77 2.70 -11.03
N SER A 100 13.61 2.15 -11.38
CA SER A 100 13.53 1.13 -12.42
C SER A 100 13.81 1.80 -13.76
N LEU A 101 15.06 1.67 -14.23
CA LEU A 101 15.42 1.88 -15.63
C LEU A 101 14.75 0.79 -16.47
N PHE A 102 13.43 0.91 -16.68
CA PHE A 102 12.85 0.38 -17.90
C PHE A 102 13.41 1.24 -19.04
N LEU A 103 14.63 0.89 -19.48
CA LEU A 103 15.07 1.20 -20.83
C LEU A 103 14.04 0.55 -21.75
N PHE A 104 13.03 1.32 -22.15
CA PHE A 104 12.22 1.04 -23.32
C PHE A 104 13.20 0.89 -24.46
N SER A 105 13.60 -0.36 -24.75
CA SER A 105 14.24 -0.71 -26.00
C SER A 105 13.17 -0.60 -27.07
N PHE A 106 12.84 0.65 -27.43
CA PHE A 106 12.14 0.95 -28.66
C PHE A 106 13.11 0.53 -29.76
N SER A 107 12.96 -0.71 -30.22
CA SER A 107 13.57 -1.17 -31.46
C SER A 107 12.94 -0.36 -32.58
N LEU A 108 13.45 0.85 -32.81
CA LEU A 108 13.13 1.63 -34.00
C LEU A 108 13.65 0.81 -35.19
N PRO A 109 12.78 0.40 -36.14
CA PRO A 109 13.28 -0.20 -37.37
C PRO A 109 14.14 0.85 -38.07
N ARG A 110 15.43 0.53 -38.26
CA ARG A 110 16.31 1.31 -39.13
C ARG A 110 15.67 1.38 -40.51
N GLY A 111 15.24 2.57 -40.96
CA GLY A 111 14.98 2.77 -42.38
C GLY A 111 13.88 3.73 -42.83
N VAL A 112 13.21 4.48 -41.96
CA VAL A 112 12.26 5.51 -42.45
C VAL A 112 12.63 6.87 -41.88
N PHE A 113 13.50 7.58 -42.60
CA PHE A 113 13.63 9.03 -42.44
C PHE A 113 12.36 9.68 -43.02
N PRO A 114 11.57 10.43 -42.24
CA PRO A 114 10.54 11.28 -42.84
C PRO A 114 11.24 12.40 -43.64
N PRO A 115 10.72 12.79 -44.82
CA PRO A 115 11.24 13.93 -45.56
C PRO A 115 11.09 15.22 -44.72
N PRO A 116 11.93 16.25 -44.95
CA PRO A 116 11.86 17.48 -44.18
C PRO A 116 10.49 18.12 -44.33
N LEU A 117 9.82 18.35 -43.20
CA LEU A 117 8.56 19.08 -43.12
C LEU A 117 8.76 20.48 -43.72
N ALA A 118 7.98 20.81 -44.74
CA ALA A 118 7.89 22.17 -45.25
C ALA A 118 7.49 23.13 -44.10
N PRO A 119 8.01 24.37 -44.07
CA PRO A 119 7.68 25.33 -43.03
C PRO A 119 6.17 25.60 -43.04
N SER A 120 5.52 25.41 -41.90
CA SER A 120 4.10 25.71 -41.72
C SER A 120 3.83 27.21 -41.86
N PRO A 121 2.68 27.61 -42.46
CA PRO A 121 2.30 29.01 -42.52
C PRO A 121 2.05 29.58 -41.10
N PRO A 122 2.29 30.89 -40.88
CA PRO A 122 2.10 31.50 -39.57
C PRO A 122 0.62 31.44 -39.14
N PRO A 123 0.34 31.27 -37.83
CA PRO A 123 -1.03 31.20 -37.33
C PRO A 123 -1.79 32.52 -37.55
N PRO A 124 -3.11 32.48 -37.77
CA PRO A 124 -3.93 33.68 -37.88
C PRO A 124 -3.96 34.45 -36.54
N PRO A 125 -4.12 35.79 -36.56
CA PRO A 125 -4.19 36.58 -35.35
C PRO A 125 -5.41 36.18 -34.51
N PHE A 126 -5.19 35.98 -33.20
CA PHE A 126 -6.24 35.65 -32.23
C PHE A 126 -7.35 36.72 -32.24
N PRO A 127 -8.64 36.33 -32.22
CA PRO A 127 -9.71 37.30 -32.05
C PRO A 127 -9.70 37.84 -30.60
N LEU A 128 -9.49 39.16 -30.48
CA LEU A 128 -9.64 39.91 -29.24
C LEU A 128 -11.12 40.05 -28.88
N SER A 129 -11.75 38.97 -28.43
CA SER A 129 -13.00 39.00 -27.64
C SER A 129 -13.31 37.61 -27.11
N LEU A 130 -12.91 37.33 -25.88
CA LEU A 130 -13.45 36.21 -25.11
C LEU A 130 -14.84 36.63 -24.57
N PRO A 131 -15.91 35.85 -24.76
CA PRO A 131 -17.16 36.10 -24.05
C PRO A 131 -16.96 35.82 -22.54
N PRO A 132 -17.65 36.56 -21.65
CA PRO A 132 -17.53 36.34 -20.21
C PRO A 132 -18.09 34.96 -19.82
N LEU A 133 -17.36 34.26 -18.95
CA LEU A 133 -17.76 32.97 -18.39
C LEU A 133 -19.06 33.13 -17.57
N PRO A 134 -20.00 32.17 -17.66
CA PRO A 134 -21.19 32.18 -16.81
C PRO A 134 -20.83 31.95 -15.33
N PRO A 135 -21.61 32.47 -14.37
CA PRO A 135 -21.38 32.24 -12.96
C PRO A 135 -21.58 30.75 -12.61
N PHE A 136 -20.63 30.19 -11.86
CA PHE A 136 -20.74 28.86 -11.28
C PHE A 136 -22.00 28.79 -10.39
N SER A 137 -22.97 27.97 -10.81
CA SER A 137 -24.14 27.63 -9.98
C SER A 137 -23.75 26.55 -8.99
N ALA A 138 -23.64 26.90 -7.72
CA ALA A 138 -23.35 25.99 -6.61
C ALA A 138 -24.62 25.20 -6.20
N SER A 139 -25.10 24.35 -7.10
CA SER A 139 -26.26 23.48 -6.84
C SER A 139 -26.00 22.06 -7.32
N PHE A 140 -24.93 21.42 -6.83
CA PHE A 140 -24.81 19.97 -6.90
C PHE A 140 -23.99 19.46 -5.71
N PHE A 141 -24.47 18.37 -5.10
CA PHE A 141 -23.96 17.66 -3.92
C PHE A 141 -24.43 18.19 -2.55
N SER A 142 -25.74 18.07 -2.31
CA SER A 142 -26.23 17.70 -0.98
C SER A 142 -26.48 16.19 -0.98
N PHE A 143 -25.48 15.42 -0.54
CA PHE A 143 -25.66 13.99 -0.27
C PHE A 143 -26.03 13.84 1.22
N PRO A 144 -27.09 13.10 1.57
CA PRO A 144 -27.42 12.85 2.97
C PRO A 144 -26.33 11.98 3.63
N PRO A 145 -26.03 12.19 4.93
CA PRO A 145 -25.10 11.33 5.66
C PRO A 145 -25.64 9.89 5.79
N PRO A 146 -24.77 8.87 5.85
CA PRO A 146 -25.19 7.48 6.01
C PRO A 146 -25.82 7.21 7.39
N PRO A 147 -26.72 6.21 7.51
CA PRO A 147 -27.39 5.89 8.77
C PRO A 147 -26.45 5.25 9.81
N PRO A 148 -26.64 5.50 11.11
CA PRO A 148 -25.82 4.94 12.17
C PRO A 148 -26.38 3.56 12.56
N SER A 149 -26.12 2.51 11.78
CA SER A 149 -26.62 1.17 12.14
C SER A 149 -25.84 0.05 11.48
N LEU A 150 -24.63 -0.24 11.97
CA LEU A 150 -24.05 -1.61 12.01
C LEU A 150 -22.97 -1.68 13.11
N PHE A 151 -23.36 -1.37 14.34
CA PHE A 151 -22.58 -1.69 15.53
C PHE A 151 -22.93 -3.14 15.91
N PHE A 152 -22.19 -4.12 15.38
CA PHE A 152 -22.19 -5.45 15.97
C PHE A 152 -21.25 -5.43 17.18
N PRO A 153 -21.71 -5.80 18.38
CA PRO A 153 -20.83 -5.92 19.53
C PRO A 153 -19.81 -7.05 19.25
N LEU A 154 -18.52 -6.73 19.38
CA LEU A 154 -17.45 -7.72 19.43
C LEU A 154 -17.75 -8.73 20.56
N PRO A 155 -17.52 -10.04 20.35
CA PRO A 155 -17.61 -11.01 21.44
C PRO A 155 -16.57 -10.66 22.52
N PRO A 156 -16.90 -10.88 23.82
CA PRO A 156 -15.97 -10.62 24.91
C PRO A 156 -14.70 -11.47 24.74
N PHE A 157 -13.55 -10.87 25.07
CA PHE A 157 -12.25 -11.54 25.08
C PHE A 157 -12.30 -12.83 25.89
N PRO A 158 -11.73 -13.95 25.42
CA PRO A 158 -11.50 -15.11 26.26
C PRO A 158 -10.51 -14.73 27.37
N SER A 159 -10.85 -15.11 28.61
CA SER A 159 -10.01 -14.92 29.79
C SER A 159 -8.61 -15.52 29.57
N PRO A 160 -7.54 -14.91 30.15
CA PRO A 160 -6.19 -15.45 30.04
C PRO A 160 -6.14 -16.87 30.60
N LEU A 161 -5.53 -17.78 29.83
CA LEU A 161 -5.26 -19.15 30.25
C LEU A 161 -4.41 -19.15 31.54
N PRO A 162 -4.68 -20.06 32.50
CA PRO A 162 -3.85 -20.18 33.69
C PRO A 162 -2.42 -20.59 33.31
N PRO A 163 -1.40 -20.12 34.04
CA PRO A 163 -0.03 -20.49 33.78
C PRO A 163 0.16 -22.01 33.93
N PRO A 164 1.06 -22.63 33.14
CA PRO A 164 1.33 -24.05 33.24
C PRO A 164 1.81 -24.42 34.64
N ALA A 165 1.13 -25.37 35.27
CA ALA A 165 1.57 -25.97 36.52
C ALA A 165 2.88 -26.72 36.28
N GLY A 166 4.02 -26.17 36.72
CA GLY A 166 5.26 -26.95 36.77
C GLY A 166 6.60 -26.26 36.52
N ALA A 167 6.70 -24.92 36.49
CA ALA A 167 8.02 -24.29 36.53
C ALA A 167 8.52 -24.20 37.99
N ARG A 168 9.09 -25.29 38.49
CA ARG A 168 9.99 -25.23 39.67
C ARG A 168 11.20 -24.38 39.27
N GLY A 169 11.25 -23.13 39.74
CA GLY A 169 12.50 -22.38 39.74
C GLY A 169 13.55 -23.08 40.62
N PRO A 170 14.85 -23.03 40.26
CA PRO A 170 15.90 -23.57 41.10
C PRO A 170 16.01 -22.76 42.40
N PRO A 171 16.37 -23.39 43.54
CA PRO A 171 16.42 -22.73 44.82
C PRO A 171 17.64 -21.79 44.91
N GLY A 172 17.37 -20.56 45.35
CA GLY A 172 18.24 -19.68 46.14
C GLY A 172 19.73 -19.57 45.78
N LEU A 173 20.14 -18.36 45.39
CA LEU A 173 21.39 -17.81 45.90
C LEU A 173 21.14 -16.49 46.62
N ILE A 174 21.77 -16.40 47.77
CA ILE A 174 21.60 -15.43 48.85
C ILE A 174 22.40 -14.15 48.55
N THR A 175 21.83 -13.05 49.01
CA THR A 175 22.40 -11.73 49.34
C THR A 175 23.90 -11.66 49.61
N THR A 176 24.57 -10.68 48.99
CA THR A 176 25.44 -9.65 49.63
C THR A 176 25.42 -8.39 48.78
#